data_AF-A0AAE1JS75-F1
#
_entry.id   AF-A0AAE1JS75-F1
#
_cell.length_a   1.000
_cell.length_b   1.000
_cell.length_c   1.000
_cell.angle_alpha   90.00
_cell.angle_beta   90.00
_cell.angle_gamma   90.00
#
_symmetry.space_group_name_H-M   'P 1'
#
loop_
_entity.id
_entity.type
_entity.pdbx_description
1 polymer ?
#
loop_
_entity_poly.entity_id
_entity_poly.type
_entity_poly.pdbx_seq_one_letter_code
_entity_poly.pdbx_strand_id
1 'polypeptide(L)'
;MVNRTLSCAFPSRKPKQNFGVSNARFLFFFLNRWPPGPGSFKIEANNSNFTIAYLIDSCGLAPEAAASVSQKIQIHSRERPDSVLTLLREHGLSEPQISNVVRKRPSLLLANPNDILLPKLEFFYSIGISRSDLARILATDPTVLKRSLEKQIIPSYNFLKSVLLSDGKVASALKRTSWIFLQDHTKKLVPNISFLRATGVPESCIALLLAHFPEALIQKNDQFVEIVKEVREMGFDPTKSTFVLAIHVMAGNRSIYNRCYEVYQRWGWSEEEIQMSFRKHPNCMLLSEDKITKAMDFLVNKMGRPSGTIARCPVVLFFSLEKRIKPRCSVVQALRLKGLIKKTLSLSTVLLPDKKRFEEKFVTKYEHQVPELWSVYEMKVDFRSVI
;
A
#
# COMPACT_ATOMS: atom_id res chain seq x y z
N MET A 1 6.40 29.92 -19.43
CA MET A 1 5.23 29.22 -18.87
C MET A 1 5.16 27.83 -19.48
N VAL A 2 5.57 26.79 -18.75
CA VAL A 2 5.36 25.38 -19.14
C VAL A 2 4.95 24.64 -17.88
N ASN A 3 3.65 24.36 -17.75
CA ASN A 3 3.10 23.50 -16.71
C ASN A 3 3.61 22.08 -16.95
N ARG A 4 4.75 21.72 -16.36
CA ARG A 4 5.20 20.33 -16.27
C ARG A 4 4.51 19.67 -15.09
N THR A 5 3.39 19.01 -15.38
CA THR A 5 2.77 18.02 -14.49
C THR A 5 3.81 16.92 -14.27
N LEU A 6 4.52 16.96 -13.15
CA LEU A 6 5.34 15.84 -12.68
C LEU A 6 4.37 14.72 -12.30
N SER A 7 4.01 13.90 -13.28
CA SER A 7 3.49 12.55 -13.06
C SER A 7 4.60 11.75 -12.40
N CYS A 8 4.68 11.82 -11.06
CA CYS A 8 5.43 10.87 -10.28
C CYS A 8 4.77 9.51 -10.46
N ALA A 9 5.24 8.76 -11.46
CA ALA A 9 5.01 7.33 -11.53
C ALA A 9 5.45 6.74 -10.20
N PHE A 10 4.49 6.23 -9.42
CA PHE A 10 4.81 5.35 -8.30
C PHE A 10 5.66 4.21 -8.87
N PRO A 11 6.89 4.00 -8.40
CA PRO A 11 7.69 2.90 -8.92
C PRO A 11 6.92 1.60 -8.68
N SER A 12 6.72 0.85 -9.76
CA SER A 12 6.30 -0.55 -9.69
C SER A 12 7.32 -1.31 -8.84
N ARG A 13 7.02 -1.50 -7.56
CA ARG A 13 7.86 -2.28 -6.64
C ARG A 13 7.83 -3.74 -7.09
N LYS A 14 8.96 -4.26 -7.57
CA LYS A 14 9.26 -5.69 -7.40
C LYS A 14 9.34 -5.96 -5.89
N PRO A 15 8.72 -7.04 -5.39
CA PRO A 15 8.60 -7.25 -3.95
C PRO A 15 9.97 -7.71 -3.41
N LYS A 16 10.59 -6.91 -2.55
CA LYS A 16 11.49 -7.39 -1.50
C LYS A 16 11.78 -6.28 -0.49
N GLN A 17 11.69 -6.68 0.78
CA GLN A 17 11.88 -5.96 2.04
C GLN A 17 10.66 -5.17 2.57
N ASN A 18 10.00 -5.86 3.51
CA ASN A 18 8.95 -5.41 4.40
C ASN A 18 9.31 -4.10 5.10
N PHE A 19 8.51 -3.06 4.88
CA PHE A 19 8.29 -2.05 5.91
C PHE A 19 7.08 -2.52 6.72
N GLY A 20 7.37 -3.24 7.80
CA GLY A 20 6.38 -3.56 8.82
C GLY A 20 6.00 -2.29 9.55
N VAL A 21 4.83 -1.76 9.26
CA VAL A 21 4.03 -1.00 10.22
C VAL A 21 2.62 -1.55 10.10
N SER A 22 2.11 -2.04 11.23
CA SER A 22 0.95 -2.91 11.40
C SER A 22 -0.32 -2.46 10.68
N ASN A 23 -0.67 -3.17 9.59
CA ASN A 23 -2.06 -3.26 9.10
C ASN A 23 -2.92 -4.26 9.93
N ALA A 24 -2.38 -4.78 11.03
CA ALA A 24 -3.08 -5.71 11.91
C ALA A 24 -4.23 -5.06 12.70
N ARG A 25 -4.28 -3.72 12.85
CA ARG A 25 -5.32 -3.06 13.65
C ARG A 25 -6.63 -2.76 12.93
N PHE A 26 -6.64 -2.62 11.60
CA PHE A 26 -7.90 -2.41 10.86
C PHE A 26 -8.72 -3.69 10.68
N LEU A 27 -8.05 -4.86 10.68
CA LEU A 27 -8.73 -6.16 10.73
C LEU A 27 -9.32 -6.47 12.11
N PHE A 28 -8.86 -5.80 13.17
CA PHE A 28 -9.25 -6.11 14.55
C PHE A 28 -10.64 -5.58 14.92
N PHE A 29 -11.15 -4.55 14.22
CA PHE A 29 -12.42 -3.91 14.57
C PHE A 29 -13.69 -4.62 14.05
N PHE A 30 -13.58 -5.69 13.26
CA PHE A 30 -14.73 -6.27 12.56
C PHE A 30 -14.99 -7.75 12.83
N LEU A 31 -14.39 -8.34 13.86
CA LEU A 31 -14.63 -9.76 14.19
C LEU A 31 -15.76 -10.04 15.17
N ASN A 32 -16.37 -9.05 15.83
CA ASN A 32 -17.45 -9.31 16.79
C ASN A 32 -18.72 -8.54 16.46
N ARG A 33 -19.66 -9.22 15.78
CA ARG A 33 -21.11 -9.07 15.97
C ARG A 33 -21.83 -10.17 15.19
N TRP A 34 -22.04 -11.31 15.86
CA TRP A 34 -23.18 -12.20 15.58
C TRP A 34 -23.67 -12.74 16.92
N PRO A 35 -24.98 -12.74 17.22
CA PRO A 35 -25.50 -13.27 18.48
C PRO A 35 -25.44 -14.82 18.49
N PRO A 36 -25.33 -15.46 19.67
CA PRO A 36 -25.45 -16.91 19.76
C PRO A 36 -26.93 -17.31 19.64
N GLY A 37 -27.25 -18.17 18.67
CA GLY A 37 -28.53 -18.91 18.68
C GLY A 37 -28.38 -20.17 19.55
N PRO A 38 -29.38 -20.55 20.36
CA PRO A 38 -29.29 -21.72 21.22
C PRO A 38 -29.65 -22.98 20.44
N GLY A 39 -28.81 -24.01 20.58
CA GLY A 39 -29.04 -25.33 20.00
C GLY A 39 -27.88 -26.26 20.31
N SER A 40 -27.87 -26.80 21.53
CA SER A 40 -26.94 -27.85 21.93
C SER A 40 -27.25 -29.14 21.15
N PHE A 41 -26.51 -29.39 20.07
CA PHE A 41 -26.49 -30.71 19.44
C PHE A 41 -25.42 -31.57 20.10
N LYS A 42 -25.82 -32.75 20.58
CA LYS A 42 -24.91 -33.77 21.11
C LYS A 42 -23.92 -34.18 20.01
N ILE A 43 -22.63 -34.12 20.33
CA ILE A 43 -21.51 -34.42 19.43
C ILE A 43 -21.36 -35.94 19.34
N GLU A 44 -21.54 -36.52 18.15
CA GLU A 44 -21.04 -37.85 17.84
C GLU A 44 -19.52 -37.79 17.65
N ALA A 45 -18.77 -38.37 18.59
CA ALA A 45 -17.32 -38.30 18.66
C ALA A 45 -16.59 -38.82 17.40
N ASN A 46 -17.25 -39.64 16.57
CA ASN A 46 -16.65 -40.29 15.42
C ASN A 46 -16.44 -39.34 14.21
N ASN A 47 -17.36 -38.38 13.99
CA ASN A 47 -17.31 -37.44 12.86
C ASN A 47 -16.25 -36.32 13.03
N SER A 48 -16.01 -35.92 14.28
CA SER A 48 -14.96 -34.94 14.59
C SER A 48 -13.57 -35.49 14.31
N ASN A 49 -13.36 -36.79 14.54
CA ASN A 49 -12.06 -37.41 14.32
C ASN A 49 -11.75 -37.53 12.81
N PHE A 50 -12.73 -37.92 12.00
CA PHE A 50 -12.60 -37.94 10.54
C PHE A 50 -12.29 -36.55 9.97
N THR A 51 -12.99 -35.51 10.42
CA THR A 51 -12.76 -34.14 9.95
C THR A 51 -11.34 -33.67 10.26
N ILE A 52 -10.82 -33.96 11.46
CA ILE A 52 -9.45 -33.60 11.85
C ILE A 52 -8.44 -34.34 10.97
N ALA A 53 -8.58 -35.65 10.79
CA ALA A 53 -7.69 -36.44 9.93
C ALA A 53 -7.68 -35.90 8.49
N TYR A 54 -8.86 -35.62 7.92
CA TYR A 54 -8.96 -35.04 6.58
C TYR A 54 -8.24 -33.68 6.45
N LEU A 55 -8.40 -32.80 7.44
CA LEU A 55 -7.75 -31.49 7.44
C LEU A 55 -6.21 -31.60 7.53
N ILE A 56 -5.69 -32.62 8.21
CA ILE A 56 -4.25 -32.87 8.28
C ILE A 56 -3.76 -33.46 6.96
N ASP A 57 -4.33 -34.60 6.56
CA ASP A 57 -3.82 -35.43 5.46
C ASP A 57 -4.03 -34.78 4.09
N SER A 58 -5.21 -34.20 3.86
CA SER A 58 -5.62 -33.70 2.54
C SER A 58 -5.48 -32.19 2.38
N CYS A 59 -5.59 -31.43 3.48
CA CYS A 59 -5.46 -29.97 3.46
C CYS A 59 -4.10 -29.46 3.97
N GLY A 60 -3.25 -30.33 4.53
CA GLY A 60 -1.92 -29.96 5.02
C GLY A 60 -1.94 -29.00 6.20
N LEU A 61 -2.92 -29.12 7.11
CA LEU A 61 -2.95 -28.36 8.36
C LEU A 61 -2.11 -29.06 9.43
N ALA A 62 -1.44 -28.27 10.27
CA ALA A 62 -0.85 -28.79 11.51
C ALA A 62 -1.96 -29.33 12.44
N PRO A 63 -1.69 -30.36 13.27
CA PRO A 63 -2.70 -31.00 14.12
C PRO A 63 -3.50 -30.01 15.00
N GLU A 64 -2.84 -29.02 15.59
CA GLU A 64 -3.49 -28.01 16.44
C GLU A 64 -4.41 -27.10 15.63
N ALA A 65 -3.98 -26.73 14.42
CA ALA A 65 -4.79 -25.92 13.51
C ALA A 65 -5.99 -26.72 12.99
N ALA A 66 -5.82 -28.00 12.67
CA ALA A 66 -6.89 -28.90 12.24
C ALA A 66 -7.95 -29.07 13.34
N ALA A 67 -7.52 -29.28 14.60
CA ALA A 67 -8.42 -29.35 15.75
C ALA A 67 -9.21 -28.05 15.97
N SER A 68 -8.59 -26.88 15.79
CA SER A 68 -9.31 -25.59 15.87
C SER A 68 -10.29 -25.40 14.71
N VAL A 69 -9.95 -25.89 13.52
CA VAL A 69 -10.78 -25.74 12.31
C VAL A 69 -11.96 -26.71 12.31
N SER A 70 -11.81 -27.93 12.83
CA SER A 70 -12.91 -28.90 12.95
C SER A 70 -14.03 -28.43 13.88
N GLN A 71 -13.76 -27.49 14.80
CA GLN A 71 -14.81 -26.84 15.58
C GLN A 71 -15.73 -25.94 14.74
N LYS A 72 -15.30 -25.53 13.53
CA LYS A 72 -16.02 -24.59 12.65
C LYS A 72 -16.76 -25.26 11.50
N ILE A 73 -16.37 -26.48 11.14
CA ILE A 73 -16.97 -27.27 10.05
C ILE A 73 -16.99 -28.75 10.42
N GLN A 74 -17.92 -29.50 9.84
CA GLN A 74 -17.93 -30.96 9.90
C GLN A 74 -17.91 -31.50 8.47
N ILE A 75 -17.05 -32.47 8.22
CA ILE A 75 -16.92 -33.13 6.92
C ILE A 75 -17.39 -34.57 7.10
N HIS A 76 -18.39 -34.96 6.31
CA HIS A 76 -18.98 -36.31 6.37
C HIS A 76 -18.57 -37.20 5.17
N SER A 77 -18.06 -36.60 4.10
CA SER A 77 -17.59 -37.28 2.88
C SER A 77 -16.43 -36.51 2.27
N ARG A 78 -15.56 -37.23 1.56
CA ARG A 78 -14.40 -36.65 0.85
C ARG A 78 -14.75 -36.02 -0.48
N GLU A 79 -15.82 -36.45 -1.14
CA GLU A 79 -16.13 -36.10 -2.54
C GLU A 79 -16.14 -34.58 -2.80
N ARG A 80 -16.89 -33.83 -2.00
CA ARG A 80 -17.04 -32.38 -2.16
C ARG A 80 -15.78 -31.60 -1.76
N PRO A 81 -15.20 -31.82 -0.57
CA PRO A 81 -13.92 -31.22 -0.20
C PRO A 81 -12.79 -31.51 -1.20
N ASP A 82 -12.64 -32.76 -1.67
CA ASP A 82 -11.61 -33.13 -2.64
C ASP A 82 -11.81 -32.39 -3.96
N SER A 83 -13.06 -32.30 -4.43
CA SER A 83 -13.38 -31.53 -5.65
C SER A 83 -13.04 -30.04 -5.49
N VAL A 84 -13.26 -29.46 -4.30
CA VAL A 84 -12.85 -28.07 -4.01
C VAL A 84 -11.34 -27.93 -4.01
N LEU A 85 -10.59 -28.86 -3.39
CA LEU A 85 -9.13 -28.83 -3.37
C LEU A 85 -8.56 -28.97 -4.79
N THR A 86 -9.08 -29.88 -5.60
CA THR A 86 -8.70 -30.07 -7.01
C THR A 86 -8.93 -28.80 -7.82
N LEU A 87 -10.12 -28.17 -7.71
CA LEU A 87 -10.40 -26.90 -8.38
C LEU A 87 -9.38 -25.82 -7.98
N LEU A 88 -9.06 -25.68 -6.70
CA LEU A 88 -8.07 -24.69 -6.25
C LEU A 88 -6.67 -24.94 -6.84
N ARG A 89 -6.25 -26.22 -6.96
CA ARG A 89 -4.98 -26.61 -7.59
C ARG A 89 -4.94 -26.29 -9.08
N GLU A 90 -5.99 -26.66 -9.81
CA GLU A 90 -6.14 -26.36 -11.24
C GLU A 90 -6.12 -24.84 -11.53
N HIS A 91 -6.56 -24.06 -10.54
CA HIS A 91 -6.55 -22.60 -10.58
C HIS A 91 -5.26 -21.96 -10.03
N GLY A 92 -4.23 -22.75 -9.78
CA GLY A 92 -2.86 -22.31 -9.54
C GLY A 92 -2.52 -22.03 -8.07
N LEU A 93 -3.34 -22.47 -7.11
CA LEU A 93 -2.98 -22.42 -5.69
C LEU A 93 -2.06 -23.58 -5.33
N SER A 94 -0.95 -23.29 -4.65
CA SER A 94 -0.06 -24.31 -4.09
C SER A 94 -0.60 -24.90 -2.78
N GLU A 95 -0.13 -26.08 -2.36
CA GLU A 95 -0.56 -26.70 -1.09
C GLU A 95 -0.45 -25.75 0.13
N PRO A 96 0.64 -24.98 0.32
CA PRO A 96 0.69 -24.00 1.43
C PRO A 96 -0.35 -22.89 1.31
N GLN A 97 -0.72 -22.48 0.09
CA GLN A 97 -1.77 -21.48 -0.13
C GLN A 97 -3.15 -22.08 0.16
N ILE A 98 -3.42 -23.31 -0.26
CA ILE A 98 -4.65 -24.04 0.01
C ILE A 98 -4.84 -24.25 1.52
N SER A 99 -3.81 -24.74 2.22
CA SER A 99 -3.80 -24.88 3.68
C SER A 99 -4.17 -23.56 4.38
N ASN A 100 -3.62 -22.44 3.90
CA ASN A 100 -3.97 -21.10 4.40
C ASN A 100 -5.43 -20.71 4.14
N VAL A 101 -5.97 -21.03 2.95
CA VAL A 101 -7.37 -20.77 2.59
C VAL A 101 -8.30 -21.55 3.49
N VAL A 102 -8.07 -22.86 3.63
CA VAL A 102 -8.87 -23.76 4.47
C VAL A 102 -8.83 -23.32 5.92
N ARG A 103 -7.66 -23.01 6.46
CA ARG A 103 -7.52 -22.52 7.83
C ARG A 103 -8.34 -21.26 8.11
N LYS A 104 -8.38 -20.31 7.17
CA LYS A 104 -9.08 -19.03 7.33
C LYS A 104 -10.58 -19.15 7.09
N ARG A 105 -11.00 -19.92 6.08
CA ARG A 105 -12.40 -20.06 5.66
C ARG A 105 -12.73 -21.53 5.35
N PRO A 106 -12.80 -22.39 6.38
CA PRO A 106 -12.97 -23.83 6.19
C PRO A 106 -14.31 -24.19 5.56
N SER A 107 -15.35 -23.34 5.73
CA SER A 107 -16.66 -23.54 5.10
C SER A 107 -16.60 -23.58 3.55
N LEU A 108 -15.50 -23.13 2.93
CA LEU A 108 -15.33 -23.24 1.48
C LEU A 108 -15.21 -24.69 1.01
N LEU A 109 -14.73 -25.61 1.86
CA LEU A 109 -14.68 -27.05 1.55
C LEU A 109 -16.08 -27.67 1.38
N LEU A 110 -17.11 -27.01 1.92
CA LEU A 110 -18.50 -27.45 1.82
C LEU A 110 -19.24 -26.79 0.65
N ALA A 111 -18.60 -25.86 -0.08
CA ALA A 111 -19.21 -25.20 -1.22
C ALA A 111 -19.25 -26.15 -2.44
N ASN A 112 -20.23 -25.95 -3.31
CA ASN A 112 -20.23 -26.61 -4.61
C ASN A 112 -19.12 -25.98 -5.49
N PRO A 113 -18.13 -26.77 -5.94
CA PRO A 113 -17.00 -26.24 -6.71
C PRO A 113 -17.43 -25.62 -8.04
N ASN A 114 -18.32 -26.28 -8.78
CA ASN A 114 -18.71 -25.88 -10.15
C ASN A 114 -19.77 -24.78 -10.16
N ASP A 115 -20.71 -24.80 -9.22
CA ASP A 115 -21.83 -23.86 -9.23
C ASP A 115 -21.53 -22.58 -8.44
N ILE A 116 -20.61 -22.63 -7.46
CA ILE A 116 -20.36 -21.51 -6.55
C ILE A 116 -18.94 -20.95 -6.68
N LEU A 117 -17.90 -21.78 -6.74
CA LEU A 117 -16.53 -21.30 -6.70
C LEU A 117 -16.00 -20.97 -8.09
N LEU A 118 -16.14 -21.88 -9.04
CA LEU A 118 -15.65 -21.73 -10.42
C LEU A 118 -16.16 -20.45 -11.10
N PRO A 119 -17.45 -20.09 -11.04
CA PRO A 119 -17.93 -18.85 -11.68
C PRO A 119 -17.28 -17.59 -11.10
N LYS A 120 -16.92 -17.60 -9.81
CA LYS A 120 -16.21 -16.49 -9.17
C LYS A 120 -14.77 -16.41 -9.63
N LEU A 121 -14.09 -17.55 -9.77
CA LEU A 121 -12.71 -17.61 -10.26
C LEU A 121 -12.65 -17.10 -11.71
N GLU A 122 -13.54 -17.59 -12.58
CA GLU A 122 -13.62 -17.17 -13.98
C GLU A 122 -13.97 -15.70 -14.14
N PHE A 123 -14.85 -15.17 -13.28
CA PHE A 123 -15.11 -13.72 -13.25
C PHE A 123 -13.85 -12.90 -12.94
N PHE A 124 -13.01 -13.32 -11.99
CA PHE A 124 -11.78 -12.59 -11.70
C PHE A 124 -10.79 -12.64 -12.87
N TYR A 125 -10.75 -13.73 -13.63
CA TYR A 125 -9.93 -13.82 -14.83
C TYR A 125 -10.45 -12.95 -15.96
N SER A 126 -11.77 -12.90 -16.16
CA SER A 126 -12.38 -12.08 -17.22
C SER A 126 -12.11 -10.58 -17.05
N ILE A 127 -11.86 -10.12 -15.82
CA ILE A 127 -11.47 -8.73 -15.52
C ILE A 127 -9.95 -8.51 -15.48
N GLY A 128 -9.16 -9.48 -15.95
CA GLY A 128 -7.72 -9.34 -16.18
C GLY A 128 -6.83 -9.68 -14.97
N ILE A 129 -7.32 -10.44 -14.00
CA ILE A 129 -6.48 -10.94 -12.90
C ILE A 129 -5.81 -12.24 -13.34
N SER A 130 -4.49 -12.36 -13.17
CA SER A 130 -3.80 -13.61 -13.48
C SER A 130 -4.09 -14.69 -12.44
N ARG A 131 -3.98 -15.97 -12.82
CA ARG A 131 -4.08 -17.11 -11.88
C ARG A 131 -3.16 -16.95 -10.67
N SER A 132 -1.91 -16.54 -10.90
CA SER A 132 -0.91 -16.31 -9.86
C SER A 132 -1.27 -15.15 -8.90
N ASP A 133 -1.82 -14.05 -9.43
CA ASP A 133 -2.28 -12.93 -8.61
C ASP A 133 -3.50 -13.32 -7.77
N LEU A 134 -4.47 -14.03 -8.37
CA LEU A 134 -5.66 -14.49 -7.66
C LEU A 134 -5.31 -15.48 -6.55
N ALA A 135 -4.44 -16.46 -6.83
CA ALA A 135 -3.96 -17.42 -5.82
C ALA A 135 -3.34 -16.71 -4.61
N ARG A 136 -2.52 -15.68 -4.85
CA ARG A 136 -1.92 -14.84 -3.78
C ARG A 136 -2.96 -14.05 -3.00
N ILE A 137 -3.96 -13.48 -3.67
CA ILE A 137 -5.08 -12.77 -3.02
C ILE A 137 -5.85 -13.72 -2.11
N LEU A 138 -6.24 -14.89 -2.62
CA LEU A 138 -7.03 -15.87 -1.88
C LEU A 138 -6.30 -16.46 -0.68
N ALA A 139 -5.00 -16.75 -0.81
CA ALA A 139 -4.17 -17.20 0.32
C ALA A 139 -4.08 -16.14 1.44
N THR A 140 -4.10 -14.86 1.05
CA THR A 140 -4.07 -13.74 1.99
C THR A 140 -5.43 -13.54 2.66
N ASP A 141 -6.52 -13.53 1.90
CA ASP A 141 -7.87 -13.45 2.44
C ASP A 141 -8.89 -14.06 1.44
N PRO A 142 -9.42 -15.27 1.71
CA PRO A 142 -10.37 -15.92 0.82
C PRO A 142 -11.82 -15.48 1.05
N THR A 143 -12.07 -14.47 1.89
CA THR A 143 -13.42 -14.00 2.23
C THR A 143 -14.24 -13.59 1.00
N VAL A 144 -13.58 -13.14 -0.07
CA VAL A 144 -14.24 -12.78 -1.33
C VAL A 144 -15.02 -13.94 -1.93
N LEU A 145 -14.54 -15.19 -1.78
CA LEU A 145 -15.23 -16.38 -2.27
C LEU A 145 -16.50 -16.72 -1.49
N LYS A 146 -16.68 -16.16 -0.28
CA LYS A 146 -17.93 -16.29 0.49
C LYS A 146 -19.01 -15.30 0.06
N ARG A 147 -18.70 -14.31 -0.76
CA ARG A 147 -19.68 -13.33 -1.24
C ARG A 147 -20.44 -13.87 -2.45
N SER A 148 -21.68 -13.42 -2.65
CA SER A 148 -22.44 -13.73 -3.87
C SER A 148 -21.79 -13.05 -5.05
N LEU A 149 -21.67 -13.77 -6.16
CA LEU A 149 -21.11 -13.24 -7.39
C LEU A 149 -22.02 -12.13 -7.94
N GLU A 150 -23.32 -12.40 -8.01
CA GLU A 150 -24.35 -11.58 -8.62
C GLU A 150 -24.77 -10.40 -7.74
N LYS A 151 -24.89 -10.62 -6.43
CA LYS A 151 -25.42 -9.61 -5.50
C LYS A 151 -24.34 -8.71 -4.89
N GLN A 152 -23.07 -9.11 -4.95
CA GLN A 152 -21.98 -8.38 -4.31
C GLN A 152 -20.79 -8.16 -5.24
N ILE A 153 -20.14 -9.23 -5.74
CA ILE A 153 -18.87 -9.11 -6.45
C ILE A 153 -19.03 -8.31 -7.77
N ILE A 154 -20.01 -8.66 -8.60
CA ILE A 154 -20.30 -7.98 -9.87
C ILE A 154 -20.76 -6.53 -9.64
N PRO A 155 -21.71 -6.23 -8.73
CA PRO A 155 -22.06 -4.85 -8.40
C PRO A 155 -20.88 -4.01 -7.91
N SER A 156 -20.05 -4.56 -7.02
CA SER A 156 -18.81 -3.91 -6.57
C SER A 156 -17.85 -3.63 -7.71
N TYR A 157 -17.64 -4.62 -8.58
CA TYR A 157 -16.82 -4.45 -9.79
C TYR A 157 -17.36 -3.35 -10.70
N ASN A 158 -18.65 -3.39 -11.05
CA ASN A 158 -19.29 -2.42 -11.94
C ASN A 158 -19.18 -1.01 -11.37
N PHE A 159 -19.40 -0.86 -10.06
CA PHE A 159 -19.19 0.41 -9.38
C PHE A 159 -17.74 0.89 -9.50
N LEU A 160 -16.75 0.06 -9.15
CA LEU A 160 -15.34 0.43 -9.23
C LEU A 160 -14.93 0.76 -10.68
N LYS A 161 -15.44 -0.01 -11.65
CA LYS A 161 -15.22 0.22 -13.08
C LYS A 161 -15.81 1.55 -13.55
N SER A 162 -16.97 1.96 -13.02
CA SER A 162 -17.59 3.25 -13.36
C SER A 162 -16.74 4.46 -12.93
N VAL A 163 -15.93 4.32 -11.89
CA VAL A 163 -15.03 5.39 -11.40
C VAL A 163 -13.62 5.27 -11.98
N LEU A 164 -13.09 4.05 -12.07
CA LEU A 164 -11.70 3.81 -12.51
C LEU A 164 -11.56 3.72 -14.04
N LEU A 165 -12.67 3.46 -14.75
CA LEU A 165 -12.78 3.39 -16.21
C LEU A 165 -11.90 2.32 -16.88
N SER A 166 -11.33 1.37 -16.13
CA SER A 166 -10.41 0.35 -16.66
C SER A 166 -10.40 -0.91 -15.81
N ASP A 167 -10.43 -2.08 -16.45
CA ASP A 167 -10.42 -3.39 -15.76
C ASP A 167 -9.06 -3.60 -15.09
N GLY A 168 -7.97 -3.26 -15.80
CA GLY A 168 -6.63 -3.31 -15.24
C GLY A 168 -6.47 -2.45 -13.98
N LYS A 169 -7.15 -1.29 -13.89
CA LYS A 169 -7.16 -0.46 -12.68
C LYS A 169 -7.98 -1.10 -11.56
N VAL A 170 -9.13 -1.70 -11.86
CA VAL A 170 -9.94 -2.43 -10.88
C VAL A 170 -9.19 -3.67 -10.35
N ALA A 171 -8.58 -4.45 -11.23
CA ALA A 171 -7.71 -5.57 -10.88
C ALA A 171 -6.52 -5.12 -10.01
N SER A 172 -5.89 -3.97 -10.33
CA SER A 172 -4.82 -3.40 -9.51
C SER A 172 -5.31 -2.96 -8.13
N ALA A 173 -6.53 -2.42 -8.03
CA ALA A 173 -7.16 -2.07 -6.75
C ALA A 173 -7.46 -3.33 -5.93
N LEU A 174 -7.99 -4.41 -6.53
CA LEU A 174 -8.24 -5.67 -5.84
C LEU A 174 -6.94 -6.27 -5.27
N LYS A 175 -5.85 -6.26 -6.05
CA LYS A 175 -4.53 -6.74 -5.61
C LYS A 175 -4.00 -6.00 -4.40
N ARG A 176 -4.25 -4.69 -4.31
CA ARG A 176 -3.84 -3.87 -3.16
C ARG A 176 -4.77 -4.07 -1.97
N THR A 177 -6.06 -4.16 -2.24
CA THR A 177 -7.10 -3.97 -1.24
C THR A 177 -8.29 -4.90 -1.52
N SER A 178 -8.12 -6.21 -1.29
CA SER A 178 -9.18 -7.20 -1.58
C SER A 178 -10.48 -6.96 -0.82
N TRP A 179 -10.39 -6.34 0.36
CA TRP A 179 -11.56 -6.03 1.19
C TRP A 179 -12.52 -5.02 0.55
N ILE A 180 -12.11 -4.26 -0.47
CA ILE A 180 -12.99 -3.29 -1.12
C ILE A 180 -14.24 -3.99 -1.66
N PHE A 181 -14.12 -5.19 -2.21
CA PHE A 181 -15.24 -6.01 -2.70
C PHE A 181 -16.13 -6.61 -1.60
N LEU A 182 -15.72 -6.50 -0.34
CA LEU A 182 -16.46 -7.04 0.80
C LEU A 182 -17.43 -6.03 1.42
N GLN A 183 -17.40 -4.77 0.96
CA GLN A 183 -18.14 -3.67 1.54
C GLN A 183 -19.38 -3.34 0.70
N ASP A 184 -20.43 -2.93 1.39
CA ASP A 184 -21.54 -2.24 0.74
C ASP A 184 -21.11 -0.80 0.40
N HIS A 185 -20.76 -0.60 -0.85
CA HIS A 185 -20.28 0.69 -1.36
C HIS A 185 -21.32 1.80 -1.26
N THR A 186 -22.61 1.44 -1.23
CA THR A 186 -23.72 2.41 -1.28
C THR A 186 -23.79 3.27 -0.01
N LYS A 187 -23.35 2.72 1.13
CA LYS A 187 -23.49 3.40 2.44
C LYS A 187 -22.41 4.42 2.75
N LYS A 188 -21.20 4.25 2.21
CA LYS A 188 -20.04 5.09 2.58
C LYS A 188 -19.33 5.66 1.38
N LEU A 189 -18.95 4.78 0.46
CA LEU A 189 -18.08 5.13 -0.63
C LEU A 189 -18.81 6.00 -1.67
N VAL A 190 -20.06 5.66 -2.00
CA VAL A 190 -20.89 6.45 -2.93
C VAL A 190 -21.16 7.87 -2.41
N PRO A 191 -21.63 8.10 -1.16
CA PRO A 191 -21.80 9.44 -0.61
C PRO A 191 -20.51 10.26 -0.61
N ASN A 192 -19.39 9.67 -0.20
CA ASN A 192 -18.10 10.36 -0.10
C ASN A 192 -17.56 10.76 -1.48
N ILE A 193 -17.67 9.88 -2.49
CA ILE A 193 -17.32 10.22 -3.86
C ILE A 193 -18.26 11.30 -4.44
N SER A 194 -19.56 11.20 -4.17
CA SER A 194 -20.53 12.21 -4.62
C SER A 194 -20.23 13.58 -4.03
N PHE A 195 -19.82 13.62 -2.77
CA PHE A 195 -19.37 14.85 -2.12
C PHE A 195 -18.09 15.43 -2.77
N LEU A 196 -17.10 14.58 -3.09
CA LEU A 196 -15.90 15.04 -3.83
C LEU A 196 -16.26 15.65 -5.20
N ARG A 197 -17.20 15.02 -5.93
CA ARG A 197 -17.70 15.55 -7.20
C ARG A 197 -18.37 16.91 -7.04
N ALA A 198 -19.31 17.00 -6.10
CA ALA A 198 -20.04 18.23 -5.80
C ALA A 198 -19.11 19.37 -5.36
N THR A 199 -17.96 19.04 -4.77
CA THR A 199 -16.95 20.01 -4.32
C THR A 199 -15.91 20.36 -5.39
N GLY A 200 -16.07 19.90 -6.62
CA GLY A 200 -15.25 20.25 -7.78
C GLY A 200 -13.97 19.43 -7.94
N VAL A 201 -13.84 18.30 -7.25
CA VAL A 201 -12.67 17.43 -7.39
C VAL A 201 -12.75 16.66 -8.73
N PRO A 202 -11.71 16.72 -9.59
CA PRO A 202 -11.72 16.02 -10.87
C PRO A 202 -11.84 14.50 -10.72
N GLU A 203 -12.55 13.84 -11.65
CA GLU A 203 -12.68 12.37 -11.67
C GLU A 203 -11.33 11.66 -11.66
N SER A 204 -10.30 12.22 -12.30
CA SER A 204 -8.95 11.65 -12.29
C SER A 204 -8.32 11.62 -10.90
N CYS A 205 -8.60 12.61 -10.05
CA CYS A 205 -8.15 12.66 -8.67
C CYS A 205 -8.97 11.70 -7.78
N ILE A 206 -10.28 11.63 -7.98
CA ILE A 206 -11.16 10.66 -7.30
C ILE A 206 -10.72 9.23 -7.63
N ALA A 207 -10.46 8.93 -8.91
CA ALA A 207 -9.96 7.64 -9.36
C ALA A 207 -8.59 7.30 -8.75
N LEU A 208 -7.69 8.28 -8.63
CA LEU A 208 -6.40 8.11 -7.95
C LEU A 208 -6.61 7.73 -6.48
N LEU A 209 -7.49 8.45 -5.76
CA LEU A 209 -7.79 8.17 -4.36
C LEU A 209 -8.38 6.78 -4.18
N LEU A 210 -9.38 6.42 -4.97
CA LEU A 210 -10.04 5.12 -4.93
C LEU A 210 -9.08 3.96 -5.26
N ALA A 211 -8.22 4.14 -6.26
CA ALA A 211 -7.33 3.07 -6.69
C ALA A 211 -6.20 2.80 -5.68
N HIS A 212 -5.73 3.83 -4.98
CA HIS A 212 -4.52 3.74 -4.14
C HIS A 212 -4.79 3.80 -2.64
N PHE A 213 -5.85 4.47 -2.22
CA PHE A 213 -6.18 4.74 -0.81
C PHE A 213 -7.68 4.63 -0.53
N PRO A 214 -8.35 3.52 -0.91
CA PRO A 214 -9.79 3.35 -0.72
C PRO A 214 -10.25 3.45 0.74
N GLU A 215 -9.35 3.22 1.72
CA GLU A 215 -9.59 3.40 3.15
C GLU A 215 -10.00 4.84 3.52
N ALA A 216 -9.54 5.83 2.75
CA ALA A 216 -9.92 7.23 2.97
C ALA A 216 -11.39 7.48 2.60
N LEU A 217 -11.94 6.73 1.66
CA LEU A 217 -13.30 6.91 1.15
C LEU A 217 -14.37 6.14 1.94
N ILE A 218 -13.98 5.26 2.85
CA ILE A 218 -14.91 4.46 3.67
C ILE A 218 -15.08 5.00 5.11
N GLN A 219 -14.62 6.23 5.34
CA GLN A 219 -14.93 6.97 6.56
C GLN A 219 -16.45 7.20 6.66
N LYS A 220 -16.95 7.47 7.87
CA LYS A 220 -18.32 7.95 8.01
C LYS A 220 -18.47 9.27 7.25
N ASN A 221 -19.64 9.49 6.65
CA ASN A 221 -19.82 10.60 5.71
C ASN A 221 -19.63 11.97 6.36
N ASP A 222 -20.16 12.17 7.57
CA ASP A 222 -19.94 13.35 8.41
C ASP A 222 -18.45 13.63 8.64
N GLN A 223 -17.70 12.61 9.07
CA GLN A 223 -16.26 12.73 9.32
C GLN A 223 -15.48 13.02 8.04
N PHE A 224 -15.86 12.39 6.93
CA PHE A 224 -15.22 12.60 5.64
C PHE A 224 -15.42 14.03 5.14
N VAL A 225 -16.63 14.58 5.30
CA VAL A 225 -16.95 15.97 4.93
C VAL A 225 -16.07 16.95 5.70
N GLU A 226 -15.91 16.75 7.02
CA GLU A 226 -15.05 17.62 7.84
C GLU A 226 -13.57 17.53 7.44
N ILE A 227 -13.07 16.33 7.12
CA ILE A 227 -11.69 16.17 6.60
C ILE A 227 -11.49 16.94 5.30
N VAL A 228 -12.46 16.88 4.37
CA VAL A 228 -12.36 17.57 3.07
C VAL A 228 -12.39 19.09 3.25
N LYS A 229 -13.18 19.60 4.21
CA LYS A 229 -13.20 21.03 4.57
C LYS A 229 -11.86 21.46 5.18
N GLU A 230 -11.36 20.71 6.17
CA GLU A 230 -10.07 20.96 6.81
C GLU A 230 -8.94 21.02 5.77
N VAL A 231 -8.87 20.05 4.85
CA VAL A 231 -7.85 20.04 3.78
C VAL A 231 -7.99 21.26 2.86
N ARG A 232 -9.21 21.74 2.61
CA ARG A 232 -9.44 22.96 1.82
C ARG A 232 -8.96 24.22 2.57
N GLU A 233 -9.26 24.31 3.87
CA GLU A 233 -8.82 25.41 4.75
C GLU A 233 -7.30 25.47 4.88
N MET A 234 -6.62 24.31 4.81
CA MET A 234 -5.16 24.22 4.71
C MET A 234 -4.60 24.74 3.36
N GLY A 235 -5.44 25.23 2.46
CA GLY A 235 -5.04 25.86 1.20
C GLY A 235 -4.67 24.88 0.09
N PHE A 236 -5.18 23.64 0.15
CA PHE A 236 -5.04 22.71 -0.97
C PHE A 236 -6.05 23.03 -2.08
N ASP A 237 -5.57 22.94 -3.31
CA ASP A 237 -6.35 23.15 -4.53
C ASP A 237 -7.10 21.85 -4.92
N PRO A 238 -8.45 21.81 -4.88
CA PRO A 238 -9.24 20.62 -5.17
C PRO A 238 -9.03 20.01 -6.55
N THR A 239 -8.48 20.78 -7.50
CA THR A 239 -8.20 20.32 -8.86
C THR A 239 -6.92 19.49 -8.97
N LYS A 240 -6.08 19.47 -7.93
CA LYS A 240 -4.77 18.80 -7.93
C LYS A 240 -4.80 17.49 -7.18
N SER A 241 -3.98 16.54 -7.62
CA SER A 241 -3.83 15.25 -6.94
C SER A 241 -3.32 15.38 -5.50
N THR A 242 -2.58 16.44 -5.16
CA THR A 242 -2.15 16.70 -3.78
C THR A 242 -3.32 16.90 -2.82
N PHE A 243 -4.48 17.38 -3.28
CA PHE A 243 -5.69 17.52 -2.46
C PHE A 243 -6.18 16.16 -1.97
N VAL A 244 -6.35 15.19 -2.87
CA VAL A 244 -6.80 13.85 -2.48
C VAL A 244 -5.73 13.07 -1.71
N LEU A 245 -4.44 13.32 -1.96
CA LEU A 245 -3.37 12.77 -1.14
C LEU A 245 -3.39 13.33 0.30
N ALA A 246 -3.72 14.61 0.47
CA ALA A 246 -3.92 15.20 1.80
C ALA A 246 -5.15 14.60 2.50
N ILE A 247 -6.28 14.44 1.80
CA ILE A 247 -7.45 13.72 2.34
C ILE A 247 -7.06 12.33 2.84
N HIS A 248 -6.26 11.57 2.09
CA HIS A 248 -5.78 10.26 2.54
C HIS A 248 -4.99 10.34 3.86
N VAL A 249 -4.07 11.29 3.97
CA VAL A 249 -3.27 11.48 5.19
C VAL A 249 -4.18 11.82 6.38
N MET A 250 -5.14 12.73 6.17
CA MET A 250 -6.00 13.28 7.22
C MET A 250 -7.15 12.34 7.62
N ALA A 251 -7.59 11.47 6.70
CA ALA A 251 -8.50 10.35 6.99
C ALA A 251 -7.81 9.17 7.68
N GLY A 252 -6.47 9.15 7.65
CA GLY A 252 -5.66 8.13 8.30
C GLY A 252 -5.53 8.32 9.80
N ASN A 253 -4.52 7.67 10.38
CA ASN A 253 -4.24 7.78 11.81
C ASN A 253 -3.59 9.14 12.15
N ARG A 254 -4.36 10.02 12.81
CA ARG A 254 -3.92 11.35 13.24
C ARG A 254 -2.68 11.34 14.13
N SER A 255 -2.43 10.29 14.91
CA SER A 255 -1.21 10.22 15.72
C SER A 255 0.05 10.12 14.88
N ILE A 256 -0.02 9.53 13.68
CA ILE A 256 1.12 9.48 12.75
C ILE A 256 1.42 10.87 12.20
N TYR A 257 0.38 11.62 11.81
CA TYR A 257 0.51 13.00 11.35
C TYR A 257 1.14 13.89 12.44
N ASN A 258 0.58 13.87 13.65
CA ASN A 258 1.06 14.69 14.77
C ASN A 258 2.51 14.34 15.14
N ARG A 259 2.87 13.05 15.19
CA ARG A 259 4.25 12.63 15.42
C ARG A 259 5.20 13.18 14.35
N CYS A 260 4.83 13.10 13.07
CA CYS A 260 5.69 13.64 12.01
C CYS A 260 5.85 15.16 12.16
N TYR A 261 4.76 15.85 12.49
CA TYR A 261 4.76 17.29 12.75
C TYR A 261 5.79 17.65 13.85
N GLU A 262 5.70 17.00 15.01
CA GLU A 262 6.62 17.20 16.13
C GLU A 262 8.08 16.90 15.77
N VAL A 263 8.33 15.83 15.00
CA VAL A 263 9.67 15.49 14.53
C VAL A 263 10.23 16.60 13.64
N TYR A 264 9.43 17.15 12.73
CA TYR A 264 9.86 18.26 11.88
C TYR A 264 10.13 19.54 12.69
N GLN A 265 9.33 19.83 13.72
CA GLN A 265 9.61 20.92 14.66
C GLN A 265 10.94 20.72 15.40
N ARG A 266 11.23 19.49 15.87
CA ARG A 266 12.54 19.17 16.50
C ARG A 266 13.72 19.38 15.55
N TRP A 267 13.51 19.24 14.24
CA TRP A 267 14.49 19.56 13.20
C TRP A 267 14.48 21.03 12.78
N GLY A 268 13.75 21.89 13.50
CA GLY A 268 13.76 23.34 13.33
C GLY A 268 12.88 23.86 12.20
N TRP A 269 11.93 23.08 11.69
CA TRP A 269 10.95 23.62 10.74
C TRP A 269 9.91 24.48 11.47
N SER A 270 9.60 25.64 10.90
CA SER A 270 8.46 26.44 11.36
C SER A 270 7.14 25.78 10.95
N GLU A 271 6.04 26.22 11.55
CA GLU A 271 4.70 25.79 11.15
C GLU A 271 4.43 26.04 9.66
N GLU A 272 4.83 27.20 9.13
CA GLU A 272 4.69 27.54 7.72
C GLU A 272 5.52 26.61 6.82
N GLU A 273 6.72 26.21 7.25
CA GLU A 273 7.56 25.28 6.51
C GLU A 273 6.96 23.87 6.49
N ILE A 274 6.37 23.41 7.60
CA ILE A 274 5.66 22.14 7.68
C ILE A 274 4.42 22.18 6.78
N GLN A 275 3.60 23.23 6.86
CA GLN A 275 2.41 23.38 6.03
C GLN A 275 2.75 23.49 4.54
N MET A 276 3.82 24.20 4.18
CA MET A 276 4.33 24.22 2.81
C MET A 276 4.77 22.82 2.35
N SER A 277 5.48 22.08 3.20
CA SER A 277 5.94 20.72 2.90
C SER A 277 4.76 19.77 2.69
N PHE A 278 3.78 19.83 3.58
CA PHE A 278 2.55 19.05 3.50
C PHE A 278 1.80 19.34 2.20
N ARG A 279 1.63 20.62 1.83
CA ARG A 279 1.01 21.02 0.56
C ARG A 279 1.75 20.52 -0.68
N LYS A 280 3.08 20.48 -0.64
CA LYS A 280 3.92 19.97 -1.75
C LYS A 280 3.89 18.45 -1.85
N HIS A 281 3.85 17.74 -0.73
CA HIS A 281 3.90 16.28 -0.72
C HIS A 281 3.26 15.69 0.56
N PRO A 282 1.93 15.51 0.60
CA PRO A 282 1.20 15.16 1.82
C PRO A 282 1.75 13.97 2.58
N ASN A 283 2.17 12.93 1.84
CA ASN A 283 2.68 11.69 2.42
C ASN A 283 3.93 11.88 3.28
N CYS A 284 4.64 13.03 3.23
CA CYS A 284 5.74 13.29 4.16
C CYS A 284 5.30 13.21 5.63
N MET A 285 4.01 13.49 5.90
CA MET A 285 3.39 13.37 7.23
C MET A 285 3.03 11.93 7.62
N LEU A 286 3.45 10.92 6.84
CA LEU A 286 3.27 9.49 7.12
C LEU A 286 4.59 8.74 7.30
N LEU A 287 5.73 9.45 7.34
CA LEU A 287 7.03 8.83 7.50
C LEU A 287 7.25 8.32 8.94
N SER A 288 8.13 7.34 9.10
CA SER A 288 8.62 6.99 10.43
C SER A 288 9.58 8.07 10.92
N GLU A 289 9.58 8.31 12.23
CA GLU A 289 10.56 9.20 12.86
C GLU A 289 11.99 8.79 12.50
N ASP A 290 12.32 7.51 12.63
CA ASP A 290 13.64 6.97 12.26
C ASP A 290 14.09 7.38 10.85
N LYS A 291 13.17 7.32 9.88
CA LYS A 291 13.47 7.67 8.49
C LYS A 291 13.70 9.17 8.32
N ILE A 292 12.90 10.00 8.99
CA ILE A 292 13.08 11.46 8.98
C ILE A 292 14.42 11.80 9.64
N THR A 293 14.63 11.36 10.87
CA THR A 293 15.81 11.68 11.69
C THR A 293 17.12 11.24 11.02
N LYS A 294 17.19 10.03 10.46
CA LYS A 294 18.41 9.59 9.75
C LYS A 294 18.70 10.40 8.48
N ALA A 295 17.66 10.78 7.73
CA ALA A 295 17.83 11.58 6.53
C ALA A 295 18.22 13.03 6.88
N MET A 296 17.59 13.60 7.90
CA MET A 296 17.87 14.95 8.39
C MET A 296 19.26 15.05 9.01
N ASP A 297 19.69 14.09 9.84
CA ASP A 297 21.06 14.04 10.39
C ASP A 297 22.11 14.07 9.28
N PHE A 298 21.93 13.24 8.25
CA PHE A 298 22.87 13.26 7.13
C PHE A 298 22.82 14.59 6.35
N LEU A 299 21.64 15.05 5.94
CA LEU A 299 21.52 16.23 5.08
C LEU A 299 21.89 17.53 5.81
N VAL A 300 21.47 17.68 7.07
CA VAL A 300 21.67 18.88 7.87
C VAL A 300 23.03 18.85 8.54
N ASN A 301 23.30 17.84 9.39
CA ASN A 301 24.50 17.82 10.21
C ASN A 301 25.74 17.44 9.40
N LYS A 302 25.67 16.38 8.57
CA LYS A 302 26.85 15.89 7.83
C LYS A 302 27.13 16.66 6.54
N MET A 303 26.09 17.07 5.81
CA MET A 303 26.22 17.82 4.55
C MET A 303 26.09 19.35 4.72
N GLY A 304 25.82 19.84 5.94
CA GLY A 304 25.74 21.26 6.26
C GLY A 304 24.59 21.99 5.55
N ARG A 305 23.49 21.29 5.21
CA ARG A 305 22.35 21.94 4.53
C ARG A 305 21.42 22.59 5.56
N PRO A 306 20.91 23.80 5.31
CA PRO A 306 19.90 24.38 6.17
C PRO A 306 18.63 23.52 6.16
N SER A 307 18.07 23.24 7.34
CA SER A 307 16.92 22.34 7.53
C SER A 307 15.72 22.72 6.65
N GLY A 308 15.38 24.01 6.59
CA GLY A 308 14.29 24.55 5.76
C GLY A 308 14.45 24.36 4.25
N THR A 309 15.64 24.02 3.76
CA THR A 309 15.82 23.66 2.34
C THR A 309 15.24 22.28 2.01
N ILE A 310 15.15 21.38 2.99
CA ILE A 310 14.52 20.07 2.86
C ILE A 310 12.99 20.24 2.80
N ALA A 311 12.42 21.16 3.60
CA ALA A 311 10.99 21.50 3.60
C ALA A 311 10.47 21.94 2.21
N ARG A 312 11.33 22.55 1.39
CA ARG A 312 10.98 22.96 0.02
C ARG A 312 10.89 21.79 -0.96
N CYS A 313 11.44 20.62 -0.60
CA CYS A 313 11.49 19.41 -1.44
C CYS A 313 11.29 18.12 -0.60
N PRO A 314 10.15 17.96 0.09
CA PRO A 314 9.93 16.87 1.07
C PRO A 314 10.00 15.46 0.47
N VAL A 315 9.76 15.33 -0.84
CA VAL A 315 9.87 14.06 -1.58
C VAL A 315 11.24 13.39 -1.43
N VAL A 316 12.31 14.14 -1.16
CA VAL A 316 13.66 13.59 -1.01
C VAL A 316 13.78 12.64 0.18
N LEU A 317 12.95 12.82 1.21
CA LEU A 317 12.91 11.96 2.39
C LEU A 317 12.43 10.54 2.06
N PHE A 318 11.81 10.33 0.89
CA PHE A 318 11.34 9.01 0.47
C PHE A 318 12.45 8.14 -0.13
N PHE A 319 13.54 8.75 -0.60
CA PHE A 319 14.64 8.01 -1.19
C PHE A 319 15.41 7.18 -0.17
N SER A 320 16.12 6.16 -0.65
CA SER A 320 17.02 5.37 0.18
C SER A 320 18.18 6.23 0.63
N LEU A 321 18.41 6.28 1.94
CA LEU A 321 19.54 6.99 2.53
C LEU A 321 20.86 6.44 1.98
N GLU A 322 21.07 5.13 2.10
CA GLU A 322 22.31 4.45 1.70
C GLU A 322 22.48 4.35 0.18
N LYS A 323 21.42 4.04 -0.57
CA LYS A 323 21.55 3.76 -2.01
C LYS A 323 21.43 5.00 -2.90
N ARG A 324 20.95 6.13 -2.38
CA ARG A 324 20.69 7.32 -3.21
C ARG A 324 21.11 8.62 -2.55
N ILE A 325 20.69 8.90 -1.32
CA ILE A 325 20.93 10.22 -0.72
C ILE A 325 22.43 10.41 -0.43
N LYS A 326 23.05 9.46 0.29
CA LYS A 326 24.47 9.51 0.66
C LYS A 326 25.39 9.56 -0.57
N PRO A 327 25.39 8.55 -1.48
CA PRO A 327 26.22 8.55 -2.69
C PRO A 327 26.20 9.86 -3.46
N ARG A 328 25.01 10.38 -3.72
CA ARG A 328 24.83 11.54 -4.61
C ARG A 328 25.22 12.84 -3.95
N CYS A 329 24.93 12.99 -2.65
CA CYS A 329 25.35 14.18 -1.92
C CYS A 329 26.86 14.21 -1.73
N SER A 330 27.49 13.06 -1.48
CA SER A 330 28.96 12.92 -1.37
C SER A 330 29.66 13.34 -2.65
N VAL A 331 29.22 12.85 -3.82
CA VAL A 331 29.76 13.25 -5.14
C VAL A 331 29.68 14.76 -5.35
N VAL A 332 28.50 15.35 -5.12
CA VAL A 332 28.30 16.80 -5.29
C VAL A 332 29.19 17.59 -4.32
N GLN A 333 29.40 17.08 -3.11
CA GLN A 333 30.27 17.72 -2.15
C GLN A 333 31.75 17.62 -2.52
N ALA A 334 32.22 16.48 -3.02
CA ALA A 334 33.58 16.33 -3.55
C ALA A 334 33.85 17.33 -4.68
N LEU A 335 32.93 17.42 -5.65
CA LEU A 335 33.02 18.38 -6.76
C LEU A 335 33.04 19.83 -6.27
N ARG A 336 32.32 20.13 -5.18
CA ARG A 336 32.30 21.48 -4.59
C ARG A 336 33.63 21.80 -3.92
N LEU A 337 34.21 20.84 -3.20
CA LEU A 337 35.51 20.99 -2.54
C LEU A 337 36.66 21.18 -3.56
N LYS A 338 36.61 20.49 -4.70
CA LYS A 338 37.54 20.72 -5.83
C LYS A 338 37.25 21.99 -6.64
N GLY A 339 36.23 22.79 -6.28
CA GLY A 339 35.89 24.03 -6.98
C GLY A 339 35.24 23.86 -8.36
N LEU A 340 34.91 22.63 -8.76
CA LEU A 340 34.33 22.29 -10.07
C LEU A 340 32.85 22.68 -10.18
N ILE A 341 32.18 22.83 -9.02
CA ILE A 341 30.85 23.43 -8.93
C ILE A 341 30.84 24.57 -7.92
N LYS A 342 30.46 25.77 -8.38
CA LYS A 342 30.52 27.00 -7.57
C LYS A 342 29.26 27.30 -6.76
N LYS A 343 28.11 26.70 -7.12
CA LYS A 343 26.81 26.98 -6.48
C LYS A 343 26.30 25.76 -5.71
N THR A 344 25.74 25.99 -4.52
CA THR A 344 25.02 24.94 -3.79
C THR A 344 23.82 24.49 -4.61
N LEU A 345 23.89 23.26 -5.11
CA LEU A 345 22.82 22.68 -5.91
C LEU A 345 21.61 22.34 -5.04
N SER A 346 20.43 22.60 -5.58
CA SER A 346 19.17 22.23 -4.95
C SER A 346 19.05 20.71 -4.82
N LEU A 347 18.36 20.25 -3.78
CA LEU A 347 18.17 18.80 -3.54
C LEU A 347 17.42 18.13 -4.68
N SER A 348 16.50 18.84 -5.34
CA SER A 348 15.78 18.32 -6.50
C SER A 348 16.72 18.01 -7.66
N THR A 349 17.69 18.90 -7.94
CA THR A 349 18.70 18.70 -9.00
C THR A 349 19.58 17.47 -8.74
N VAL A 350 19.86 17.16 -7.47
CA VAL A 350 20.78 16.08 -7.08
C VAL A 350 20.05 14.74 -6.94
N LEU A 351 18.87 14.72 -6.33
CA LEU A 351 18.24 13.48 -5.87
C LEU A 351 17.10 12.98 -6.76
N LEU A 352 16.44 13.85 -7.52
CA LEU A 352 15.35 13.45 -8.42
C LEU A 352 15.78 12.75 -9.71
N PRO A 353 16.92 13.09 -10.36
CA PRO A 353 17.31 12.41 -11.59
C PRO A 353 17.39 10.89 -11.42
N ASP A 354 17.14 10.14 -12.50
CA ASP A 354 17.43 8.71 -12.51
C ASP A 354 18.94 8.44 -12.37
N LYS A 355 19.33 7.16 -12.31
CA LYS A 355 20.71 6.75 -12.07
C LYS A 355 21.64 7.26 -13.19
N LYS A 356 21.28 6.95 -14.44
CA LYS A 356 22.08 7.28 -15.64
C LYS A 356 22.28 8.79 -15.78
N ARG A 357 21.20 9.58 -15.69
CA ARG A 357 21.30 11.05 -15.79
C ARG A 357 22.13 11.67 -14.68
N PHE A 358 22.11 11.09 -13.48
CA PHE A 358 22.96 11.56 -12.39
C PHE A 358 24.44 11.28 -12.68
N GLU A 359 24.75 10.05 -13.09
CA GLU A 359 26.11 9.59 -13.40
C GLU A 359 26.74 10.40 -14.53
N GLU A 360 26.04 10.55 -15.64
CA GLU A 360 26.53 11.35 -16.78
C GLU A 360 26.82 12.79 -16.37
N LYS A 361 25.94 13.38 -15.55
CA LYS A 361 26.03 14.80 -15.19
C LYS A 361 27.07 15.11 -14.13
N PHE A 362 27.26 14.22 -13.16
CA PHE A 362 28.03 14.50 -11.95
C PHE A 362 29.18 13.53 -11.71
N VAL A 363 29.22 12.37 -12.36
CA VAL A 363 30.30 11.40 -12.17
C VAL A 363 31.17 11.36 -13.43
N THR A 364 30.67 10.81 -14.54
CA THR A 364 31.41 10.65 -15.80
C THR A 364 31.96 11.98 -16.32
N LYS A 365 31.15 13.05 -16.29
CA LYS A 365 31.59 14.38 -16.75
C LYS A 365 32.87 14.89 -16.07
N TYR A 366 33.11 14.49 -14.82
CA TYR A 366 34.21 15.00 -13.99
C TYR A 366 35.25 13.92 -13.69
N GLU A 367 35.14 12.72 -14.26
CA GLU A 367 35.99 11.59 -13.91
C GLU A 367 37.48 11.82 -14.22
N HIS A 368 37.79 12.53 -15.31
CA HIS A 368 39.17 12.91 -15.63
C HIS A 368 39.75 13.94 -14.66
N GLN A 369 38.91 14.80 -14.09
CA GLN A 369 39.33 15.84 -13.14
C GLN A 369 39.39 15.31 -11.69
N VAL A 370 38.58 14.29 -11.38
CA VAL A 370 38.48 13.66 -10.07
C VAL A 370 38.36 12.14 -10.27
N PRO A 371 39.50 11.42 -10.44
CA PRO A 371 39.49 9.97 -10.71
C PRO A 371 38.80 9.14 -9.61
N GLU A 372 38.81 9.61 -8.36
CA GLU A 372 38.22 8.92 -7.20
C GLU A 372 36.68 9.06 -7.13
N LEU A 373 36.06 9.82 -8.04
CA LEU A 373 34.64 10.17 -7.93
C LEU A 373 33.71 8.96 -8.03
N TRP A 374 34.08 7.96 -8.82
CA TRP A 374 33.40 6.65 -8.85
C TRP A 374 33.49 5.94 -7.51
N SER A 375 34.66 5.93 -6.87
CA SER A 375 34.86 5.35 -5.54
C SER A 375 34.06 6.09 -4.46
N VAL A 376 33.94 7.42 -4.55
CA VAL A 376 33.06 8.21 -3.68
C VAL A 376 31.59 7.86 -3.90
N TYR A 377 31.15 7.75 -5.16
CA TYR A 377 29.78 7.39 -5.50
C TYR A 377 29.42 5.98 -5.02
N GLU A 378 30.36 5.05 -5.09
CA GLU A 378 30.23 3.70 -4.54
C GLU A 378 30.37 3.64 -3.00
N MET A 379 30.62 4.78 -2.36
CA MET A 379 30.84 4.92 -0.91
C MET A 379 32.04 4.09 -0.41
N LYS A 380 33.02 3.80 -1.27
CA LYS A 380 34.29 3.15 -0.92
C LYS A 380 35.30 4.12 -0.32
N VAL A 381 35.18 5.41 -0.69
CA VAL A 381 36.07 6.49 -0.28
C VAL A 381 35.22 7.63 0.27
N ASP A 382 35.65 8.25 1.37
CA ASP A 382 34.98 9.43 1.92
C ASP A 382 35.23 10.64 1.01
N PHE A 383 34.20 11.42 0.70
CA PHE A 383 34.33 12.59 -0.18
C PHE A 383 35.31 13.65 0.35
N ARG A 384 35.63 13.64 1.65
CA ARG A 384 36.60 14.54 2.28
C ARG A 384 38.04 14.18 1.96
N SER A 385 38.34 12.92 1.60
CA SER A 385 39.69 12.52 1.19
C SER A 385 40.01 12.88 -0.26
N VAL A 386 39.05 13.51 -0.96
CA VAL A 386 39.23 14.01 -2.33
C VAL A 386 39.81 15.43 -2.33
N ILE A 387 40.14 16.01 -1.16
CA ILE A 387 40.74 17.35 -1.09
C ILE A 387 42.21 17.28 -1.49
#